data_AF-X6L769-F1
#
_entry.id   AF-X6L769-F1
#
_cell.length_a   1.000
_cell.length_b   1.000
_cell.length_c   1.000
_cell.angle_alpha   90.00
_cell.angle_beta   90.00
_cell.angle_gamma   90.00
#
_symmetry.space_group_name_H-M   'P 1'
#
loop_
_entity.id
_entity.type
_entity.pdbx_description
1 polymer ?
#
loop_
_entity_poly.entity_id
_entity_poly.type
_entity_poly.pdbx_seq_one_letter_code
_entity_poly.pdbx_strand_id
1 'polypeptide(L)'
;MNEQFNPKYSTMIPFMAGMLYDNIENGKDRSGSGLLYFWKLLHSSPPQLTPINQMMLFVHCLDACKADTESSFLSSKLKCCHKRIISLFKLYLIFWITFSKAKGDRCQLMHRPFDNVLKLYLPKLRYVLVHPDIHSCIVKQLNKCHPQLEEKDEEKLKDQLEVLKYLCVSITTSKT
;
A
#
# COMPACT_ATOMS: atom_id res chain seq x y z
N MET A 1 -11.17 -1.83 25.91
CA MET A 1 -11.68 -0.78 25.00
C MET A 1 -10.97 -0.94 23.67
N ASN A 2 -11.56 -1.70 22.75
CA ASN A 2 -11.09 -1.80 21.37
C ASN A 2 -11.87 -0.78 20.54
N GLU A 3 -11.51 0.49 20.68
CA GLU A 3 -11.84 1.48 19.64
C GLU A 3 -10.88 1.25 18.48
N GLN A 4 -11.17 0.20 17.72
CA GLN A 4 -10.64 0.03 16.38
C GLN A 4 -10.91 1.35 15.65
N PHE A 5 -9.85 2.04 15.25
CA PHE A 5 -9.87 3.34 14.57
C PHE A 5 -11.18 3.52 13.77
N ASN A 6 -12.09 4.35 14.27
CA ASN A 6 -13.35 4.68 13.60
C ASN A 6 -13.04 5.00 12.12
N PRO A 7 -13.85 4.56 11.14
CA PRO A 7 -13.66 4.89 9.73
C PRO A 7 -13.31 6.36 9.44
N LYS A 8 -13.77 7.29 10.30
CA LYS A 8 -13.39 8.71 10.28
C LYS A 8 -11.87 8.93 10.36
N TYR A 9 -11.18 8.27 11.28
CA TYR A 9 -9.74 8.44 11.46
C TYR A 9 -8.90 7.79 10.35
N SER A 10 -9.37 6.68 9.78
CA SER A 10 -8.75 6.03 8.61
C SER A 10 -8.70 6.96 7.39
N THR A 11 -9.59 7.96 7.33
CA THR A 11 -9.61 9.00 6.29
C THR A 11 -8.85 10.25 6.72
N MET A 12 -9.01 10.67 7.98
CA MET A 12 -8.43 11.90 8.50
C MET A 12 -6.90 11.87 8.57
N ILE A 13 -6.30 10.74 8.99
CA ILE A 13 -4.85 10.63 9.11
C ILE A 13 -4.15 10.79 7.74
N PRO A 14 -4.53 10.04 6.68
CA PRO A 14 -3.95 10.25 5.35
C PRO A 14 -4.18 11.67 4.82
N PHE A 15 -5.35 12.26 5.08
CA PHE A 15 -5.63 13.64 4.70
C PHE A 15 -4.65 14.64 5.34
N MET A 16 -4.34 14.47 6.65
CA MET A 16 -3.32 15.29 7.31
C MET A 16 -1.93 15.10 6.70
N ALA A 17 -1.55 13.87 6.36
CA ALA A 17 -0.28 13.59 5.70
C ALA A 17 -0.17 14.35 4.36
N GLY A 18 -1.23 14.31 3.54
CA GLY A 18 -1.31 15.05 2.28
C GLY A 18 -1.19 16.56 2.47
N MET A 19 -1.96 17.16 3.40
CA MET A 19 -1.85 18.61 3.68
C MET A 19 -0.44 19.02 4.13
N LEU A 20 0.21 18.19 4.96
CA LEU A 20 1.57 18.45 5.43
C LEU A 20 2.58 18.33 4.29
N TYR A 21 2.40 17.37 3.39
CA TYR A 21 3.20 17.25 2.17
C TYR A 21 3.01 18.45 1.24
N ASP A 22 1.77 18.88 1.00
CA ASP A 22 1.46 20.05 0.17
C ASP A 22 2.07 21.34 0.74
N ASN A 23 2.19 21.47 2.06
CA ASN A 23 2.89 22.60 2.68
C ASN A 23 4.38 22.62 2.33
N ILE A 24 5.02 21.46 2.20
CA ILE A 24 6.42 21.35 1.76
C ILE A 24 6.52 21.74 0.28
N GLU A 25 5.67 21.15 -0.56
CA GLU A 25 5.64 21.39 -2.00
C GLU A 25 5.42 22.88 -2.33
N ASN A 26 4.52 23.55 -1.59
CA ASN A 26 4.24 24.98 -1.74
C ASN A 26 5.23 25.90 -1.00
N GLY A 27 6.30 25.35 -0.41
CA GLY A 27 7.33 26.12 0.29
C GLY A 27 6.90 26.78 1.60
N LYS A 28 5.71 26.44 2.14
CA LYS A 28 5.22 26.89 3.45
C LYS A 28 5.95 26.20 4.61
N ASP A 29 6.38 24.95 4.42
CA ASP A 29 7.30 24.23 5.32
C ASP A 29 8.51 23.70 4.53
N ARG A 30 9.46 24.58 4.23
CA ARG A 30 10.68 24.20 3.49
C ARG A 30 11.52 23.12 4.19
N SER A 31 11.36 22.97 5.51
CA SER A 31 12.11 22.00 6.28
C SER A 31 11.50 20.59 6.25
N GLY A 32 10.19 20.50 5.97
CA GLY A 32 9.40 19.28 6.14
C GLY A 32 9.30 18.81 7.59
N SER A 33 9.54 19.69 8.56
CA SER A 33 9.54 19.35 9.98
C SER A 33 8.17 18.89 10.47
N GLY A 34 7.08 19.47 9.94
CA GLY A 34 5.72 19.10 10.29
C GLY A 34 5.39 17.67 9.84
N LEU A 35 5.66 17.34 8.58
CA LEU A 35 5.46 15.99 8.05
C LEU A 35 6.38 14.97 8.75
N LEU A 36 7.63 15.36 9.04
CA LEU A 36 8.56 14.48 9.74
C LEU A 36 8.10 14.19 11.18
N TYR A 37 7.58 15.19 11.87
CA TYR A 37 6.99 15.01 13.20
C TYR A 37 5.76 14.11 13.15
N PHE A 38 4.88 14.33 12.17
CA PHE A 38 3.72 13.47 11.93
C PHE A 38 4.12 12.01 11.75
N TRP A 39 5.11 11.71 10.91
CA TRP A 39 5.59 10.34 10.72
C TRP A 39 6.19 9.73 12.00
N LYS A 40 6.90 10.51 12.82
CA LYS A 40 7.41 10.03 14.11
C LYS A 40 6.26 9.67 15.04
N LEU A 41 5.27 10.55 15.17
CA LEU A 41 4.10 10.30 16.01
C LEU A 41 3.32 9.07 15.54
N LEU A 42 3.14 8.93 14.23
CA LEU A 42 2.42 7.82 13.62
C LEU A 42 3.14 6.47 13.88
N HIS A 43 4.47 6.45 13.85
CA HIS A 43 5.25 5.24 14.18
C HIS A 43 5.36 4.95 15.68
N SER A 44 5.35 5.98 16.52
CA SER A 44 5.44 5.85 17.99
C SER A 44 4.09 5.59 18.65
N SER A 45 2.98 5.73 17.92
CA SER A 45 1.65 5.48 18.45
C SER A 45 1.50 4.00 18.82
N PRO A 46 0.92 3.67 20.00
CA PRO A 46 0.74 2.29 20.43
C PRO A 46 -0.09 1.53 19.38
N PRO A 47 0.22 0.25 19.11
CA PRO A 47 -0.47 -0.52 18.09
C PRO A 47 -1.93 -0.74 18.49
N GLN A 48 -2.82 0.13 18.02
CA GLN A 48 -4.28 -0.02 18.13
C GLN A 48 -4.86 -0.83 16.96
N LEU A 49 -4.02 -1.19 15.99
CA LEU A 49 -4.39 -1.86 14.75
C LEU A 49 -3.68 -3.21 14.65
N THR A 50 -4.31 -4.14 13.96
CA THR A 50 -3.61 -5.33 13.49
C THR A 50 -2.44 -4.91 12.59
N PRO A 51 -1.34 -5.68 12.51
CA PRO A 51 -0.17 -5.30 11.71
C PRO A 51 -0.49 -4.92 10.26
N ILE A 52 -1.44 -5.63 9.62
CA ILE A 52 -1.88 -5.32 8.26
C ILE A 52 -2.64 -4.00 8.16
N ASN A 53 -3.52 -3.69 9.11
CA ASN A 53 -4.26 -2.42 9.10
C ASN A 53 -3.31 -1.23 9.36
N GLN A 54 -2.30 -1.43 10.23
CA GLN A 54 -1.27 -0.42 10.45
C GLN A 54 -0.43 -0.19 9.19
N MET A 55 -0.02 -1.26 8.49
CA MET A 55 0.66 -1.15 7.20
C MET A 55 -0.19 -0.38 6.20
N MET A 56 -1.47 -0.72 6.05
CA MET A 56 -2.35 -0.04 5.10
C MET A 56 -2.56 1.43 5.44
N LEU A 57 -2.61 1.79 6.72
CA LEU A 57 -2.63 3.19 7.15
C LEU A 57 -1.36 3.94 6.69
N PHE A 58 -0.17 3.34 6.86
CA PHE A 58 1.08 3.94 6.42
C PHE A 58 1.14 4.10 4.89
N VAL A 59 0.69 3.09 4.16
CA VAL A 59 0.61 3.12 2.70
C VAL A 59 -0.35 4.20 2.23
N HIS A 60 -1.49 4.37 2.90
CA HIS A 60 -2.44 5.44 2.61
C HIS A 60 -1.86 6.84 2.85
N CYS A 61 -1.14 7.03 3.95
CA CYS A 61 -0.46 8.29 4.22
C CYS A 61 0.61 8.58 3.17
N LEU A 62 1.36 7.55 2.77
CA LEU A 62 2.36 7.67 1.72
C LEU A 62 1.72 7.99 0.36
N ASP A 63 0.57 7.40 0.04
CA ASP A 63 -0.19 7.70 -1.18
C ASP A 63 -0.67 9.15 -1.20
N ALA A 64 -1.15 9.66 -0.06
CA ALA A 64 -1.49 11.08 0.09
C ALA A 64 -0.28 12.00 -0.09
N CYS A 65 0.93 11.52 0.25
CA CYS A 65 2.21 12.17 -0.05
C CYS A 65 2.73 11.86 -1.47
N LYS A 66 1.84 11.49 -2.41
CA LYS A 66 2.14 11.17 -3.81
C LYS A 66 3.16 10.05 -4.03
N ALA A 67 3.32 9.18 -3.03
CA ALA A 67 4.33 8.11 -3.00
C ALA A 67 5.77 8.59 -3.28
N ASP A 68 6.06 9.84 -2.99
CA ASP A 68 7.29 10.49 -3.41
C ASP A 68 8.48 10.06 -2.55
N THR A 69 9.50 9.47 -3.17
CA THR A 69 10.69 8.97 -2.49
C THR A 69 11.96 9.75 -2.82
N GLU A 70 11.91 10.68 -3.79
CA GLU A 70 13.11 11.29 -4.38
C GLU A 70 13.07 12.81 -4.52
N SER A 71 11.92 13.48 -4.38
CA SER A 71 11.83 14.92 -4.63
C SER A 71 12.85 15.75 -3.87
N SER A 72 13.36 16.80 -4.51
CA SER A 72 14.37 17.68 -3.96
C SER A 72 13.92 18.42 -2.70
N PHE A 73 12.62 18.68 -2.54
CA PHE A 73 12.06 19.35 -1.38
C PHE A 73 11.87 18.43 -0.15
N LEU A 74 11.98 17.10 -0.31
CA LEU A 74 11.93 16.18 0.83
C LEU A 74 13.28 16.15 1.54
N SER A 75 13.25 16.26 2.87
CA SER A 75 14.43 16.00 3.69
C SER A 75 14.90 14.54 3.54
N SER A 76 16.20 14.29 3.74
CA SER A 76 16.76 12.93 3.67
C SER A 76 16.06 11.93 4.60
N LYS A 77 15.60 12.40 5.78
CA LYS A 77 14.83 11.60 6.74
C LYS A 77 13.46 11.20 6.20
N LEU A 78 12.75 12.11 5.53
CA LEU A 78 11.46 11.83 4.90
C LEU A 78 11.62 10.86 3.73
N LYS A 79 12.62 11.07 2.86
CA LYS A 79 12.94 10.11 1.78
C LYS A 79 13.17 8.71 2.32
N CYS A 80 14.00 8.58 3.37
CA CYS A 80 14.27 7.31 4.02
C CYS A 80 12.99 6.67 4.58
N CYS A 81 12.14 7.46 5.24
CA CYS A 81 10.85 7.02 5.75
C CYS A 81 9.94 6.48 4.63
N HIS A 82 9.76 7.23 3.56
CA HIS A 82 8.91 6.83 2.43
C HIS A 82 9.45 5.59 1.71
N LYS A 83 10.77 5.51 1.45
CA LYS A 83 11.42 4.33 0.86
C LYS A 83 11.23 3.07 1.70
N ARG A 84 11.29 3.19 3.03
CA ARG A 84 11.04 2.07 3.95
C ARG A 84 9.61 1.55 3.82
N ILE A 85 8.62 2.44 3.74
CA ILE A 85 7.21 2.06 3.56
C ILE A 85 7.01 1.36 2.21
N ILE A 86 7.56 1.90 1.11
CA ILE A 86 7.54 1.25 -0.22
C ILE A 86 8.13 -0.16 -0.15
N SER A 87 9.30 -0.30 0.49
CA SER A 87 10.01 -1.57 0.60
C SER A 87 9.21 -2.61 1.39
N LEU A 88 8.58 -2.19 2.49
CA LEU A 88 7.74 -3.08 3.27
C LEU A 88 6.46 -3.44 2.52
N PHE A 89 5.78 -2.47 1.91
CA PHE A 89 4.56 -2.73 1.13
C PHE A 89 4.82 -3.68 -0.04
N LYS A 90 5.97 -3.54 -0.71
CA LYS A 90 6.44 -4.48 -1.73
C LYS A 90 6.49 -5.92 -1.23
N LEU A 91 7.03 -6.15 -0.02
CA LEU A 91 7.07 -7.49 0.58
C LEU A 91 5.65 -8.02 0.86
N TYR A 92 4.75 -7.17 1.35
CA TYR A 92 3.35 -7.53 1.59
C TYR A 92 2.63 -7.92 0.30
N LEU A 93 2.87 -7.18 -0.80
CA LEU A 93 2.31 -7.52 -2.12
C LEU A 93 2.86 -8.85 -2.65
N ILE A 94 4.16 -9.11 -2.51
CA ILE A 94 4.75 -10.40 -2.91
C ILE A 94 4.13 -11.54 -2.12
N PHE A 95 4.02 -11.38 -0.79
CA PHE A 95 3.37 -12.35 0.07
C PHE A 95 1.94 -12.60 -0.39
N TRP A 96 1.16 -11.54 -0.60
CA TRP A 96 -0.22 -11.64 -1.07
C TRP A 96 -0.37 -12.45 -2.36
N ILE A 97 0.41 -12.09 -3.38
CA ILE A 97 0.35 -12.69 -4.73
C ILE A 97 0.93 -14.12 -4.73
N THR A 98 1.85 -14.44 -3.81
CA THR A 98 2.44 -15.79 -3.72
C THR A 98 1.53 -16.73 -2.92
N PHE A 99 0.91 -16.26 -1.84
CA PHE A 99 0.02 -17.09 -1.03
C PHE A 99 -1.29 -17.42 -1.73
N SER A 100 -1.79 -16.57 -2.64
CA SER A 100 -2.89 -16.94 -3.53
C SER A 100 -2.57 -18.17 -4.40
N LYS A 101 -1.29 -18.56 -4.56
CA LYS A 101 -0.88 -19.76 -5.32
C LYS A 101 -0.88 -21.06 -4.51
N ALA A 102 -0.82 -20.99 -3.17
CA ALA A 102 -0.47 -22.12 -2.31
C ALA A 102 -1.67 -22.81 -1.64
N LYS A 103 -2.92 -22.48 -2.02
CA LYS A 103 -4.11 -23.12 -1.44
C LYS A 103 -4.25 -24.57 -1.90
N GLY A 104 -3.64 -25.48 -1.15
CA GLY A 104 -4.19 -26.81 -0.89
C GLY A 104 -5.15 -26.76 0.31
N ASP A 105 -6.06 -27.73 0.38
CA ASP A 105 -7.29 -27.83 1.22
C ASP A 105 -7.23 -27.41 2.71
N ARG A 106 -6.05 -27.18 3.30
CA ARG A 106 -5.90 -26.89 4.74
C ARG A 106 -5.57 -25.44 5.11
N CYS A 107 -5.34 -24.54 4.14
CA CYS A 107 -4.93 -23.16 4.43
C CYS A 107 -6.07 -22.12 4.39
N GLN A 108 -7.33 -22.49 4.14
CA GLN A 108 -8.40 -21.52 3.90
C GLN A 108 -8.75 -20.62 5.11
N LEU A 109 -8.48 -21.05 6.35
CA LEU A 109 -8.93 -20.31 7.55
C LEU A 109 -8.08 -19.09 7.93
N MET A 110 -6.80 -19.01 7.55
CA MET A 110 -5.92 -17.89 7.94
C MET A 110 -5.86 -16.73 6.93
N HIS A 111 -6.35 -16.91 5.70
CA HIS A 111 -6.10 -15.95 4.60
C HIS A 111 -7.16 -14.85 4.41
N ARG A 112 -8.40 -15.07 4.88
CA ARG A 112 -9.52 -14.13 4.69
C ARG A 112 -9.32 -12.70 5.23
N PRO A 113 -8.64 -12.47 6.38
CA PRO A 113 -8.50 -11.11 6.92
C PRO A 113 -7.61 -10.22 6.05
N PHE A 114 -6.54 -10.80 5.51
CA PHE A 114 -5.53 -10.07 4.75
C PHE A 114 -6.06 -9.66 3.36
N ASP A 115 -6.75 -10.58 2.69
CA ASP A 115 -7.40 -10.33 1.41
C ASP A 115 -8.46 -9.23 1.52
N ASN A 116 -9.32 -9.28 2.52
CA ASN A 116 -10.38 -8.29 2.70
C ASN A 116 -9.83 -6.89 2.96
N VAL A 117 -8.75 -6.80 3.75
CA VAL A 117 -8.09 -5.53 4.02
C VAL A 117 -7.47 -4.96 2.75
N LEU A 118 -6.64 -5.74 2.03
CA LEU A 118 -6.03 -5.25 0.79
C LEU A 118 -7.07 -4.85 -0.27
N LYS A 119 -8.10 -5.68 -0.49
CA LYS A 119 -9.18 -5.37 -1.44
C LYS A 119 -9.90 -4.06 -1.12
N LEU A 120 -10.04 -3.70 0.17
CA LEU A 120 -10.67 -2.46 0.61
C LEU A 120 -9.82 -1.21 0.32
N TYR A 121 -8.50 -1.34 0.44
CA TYR A 121 -7.57 -0.20 0.38
C TYR A 121 -6.94 -0.01 -1.00
N LEU A 122 -6.59 -1.08 -1.71
CA LEU A 122 -5.88 -1.02 -3.01
C LEU A 122 -6.57 -0.12 -4.05
N PRO A 123 -7.91 -0.17 -4.27
CA PRO A 123 -8.57 0.71 -5.24
C PRO A 123 -8.46 2.20 -4.94
N LYS A 124 -8.10 2.57 -3.71
CA LYS A 124 -7.97 3.96 -3.26
C LYS A 124 -6.55 4.51 -3.45
N LEU A 125 -5.57 3.65 -3.73
CA LEU A 125 -4.18 4.03 -3.90
C LEU A 125 -3.94 4.52 -5.32
N ARG A 126 -3.59 5.79 -5.47
CA ARG A 126 -3.37 6.43 -6.77
C ARG A 126 -1.90 6.46 -7.17
N TYR A 127 -1.03 6.77 -6.23
CA TYR A 127 0.39 7.05 -6.48
C TYR A 127 1.28 5.86 -6.11
N VAL A 128 0.96 5.13 -5.04
CA VAL A 128 1.77 4.00 -4.58
C VAL A 128 1.77 2.86 -5.60
N LEU A 129 0.63 2.58 -6.23
CA LEU A 129 0.53 1.48 -7.20
C LEU A 129 1.30 1.74 -8.50
N VAL A 130 1.47 3.00 -8.87
CA VAL A 130 2.27 3.41 -10.05
C VAL A 130 3.72 3.72 -9.70
N HIS A 131 4.10 3.70 -8.41
CA HIS A 131 5.49 3.90 -7.99
C HIS A 131 6.40 2.86 -8.68
N PRO A 132 7.54 3.25 -9.29
CA PRO A 132 8.33 2.35 -10.13
C PRO A 132 8.68 1.01 -9.47
N ASP A 133 9.09 1.02 -8.20
CA ASP A 133 9.43 -0.20 -7.45
C ASP A 133 8.25 -1.13 -7.20
N ILE A 134 7.06 -0.57 -6.99
CA ILE A 134 5.82 -1.32 -6.73
C ILE A 134 5.28 -1.85 -8.06
N HIS A 135 5.20 -0.99 -9.07
CA HIS A 135 4.74 -1.36 -10.39
C HIS A 135 5.60 -2.47 -11.01
N SER A 136 6.93 -2.31 -11.00
CA SER A 136 7.87 -3.34 -11.46
C SER A 136 7.72 -4.64 -10.67
N CYS A 137 7.46 -4.56 -9.36
CA CYS A 137 7.18 -5.73 -8.54
C CYS A 137 5.90 -6.44 -8.99
N ILE A 138 4.80 -5.70 -9.17
CA ILE A 138 3.52 -6.25 -9.64
C ILE A 138 3.73 -6.96 -10.98
N VAL A 139 4.27 -6.27 -11.98
CA VAL A 139 4.53 -6.83 -13.33
C VAL A 139 5.39 -8.09 -13.25
N LYS A 140 6.47 -8.09 -12.45
CA LYS A 140 7.32 -9.27 -12.26
C LYS A 140 6.56 -10.44 -11.64
N GLN A 141 5.65 -10.19 -10.70
CA GLN A 141 4.83 -11.26 -10.13
C GLN A 141 3.75 -11.75 -11.10
N LEU A 142 3.16 -10.85 -11.90
CA LEU A 142 2.17 -11.22 -12.92
C LEU A 142 2.79 -12.11 -13.99
N ASN A 143 3.98 -11.75 -14.48
CA ASN A 143 4.70 -12.55 -15.48
C ASN A 143 5.08 -13.94 -14.94
N LYS A 144 5.26 -14.10 -13.63
CA LYS A 144 5.44 -15.43 -13.00
C LYS A 144 4.14 -16.23 -12.88
N CYS A 145 2.98 -15.58 -12.91
CA CYS A 145 1.68 -16.25 -12.93
C CYS A 145 1.28 -16.65 -14.36
N HIS A 146 1.77 -15.96 -15.38
CA HIS A 146 1.36 -16.17 -16.76
C HIS A 146 1.51 -17.62 -17.28
N PRO A 147 2.63 -18.34 -17.03
CA PRO A 147 2.77 -19.73 -17.47
C PRO A 147 1.80 -20.71 -16.79
N GLN A 148 1.21 -20.32 -15.65
CA GLN A 148 0.29 -21.16 -14.87
C GLN A 148 -1.18 -20.95 -15.27
N LEU A 149 -1.49 -19.89 -16.02
CA LEU A 149 -2.83 -19.67 -16.60
C LEU A 149 -3.11 -20.64 -17.76
N GLU A 150 -2.06 -21.28 -18.30
CA GLU A 150 -2.18 -22.33 -19.32
C GLU A 150 -2.48 -23.72 -18.72
N GLU A 151 -2.32 -23.88 -17.39
CA GLU A 151 -2.73 -25.10 -16.67
C GLU A 151 -4.24 -25.05 -16.32
N LYS A 152 -4.95 -26.15 -16.57
CA LYS A 152 -6.42 -26.31 -16.49
C LYS A 152 -7.05 -26.27 -15.08
N ASP A 153 -6.45 -25.57 -14.12
CA ASP A 153 -7.02 -25.43 -12.77
C ASP A 153 -7.89 -24.16 -12.70
N GLU A 154 -9.15 -24.28 -13.12
CA GLU A 154 -10.11 -23.15 -13.21
C GLU A 154 -10.31 -22.42 -11.87
N GLU A 155 -10.25 -23.12 -10.74
CA GLU A 155 -10.45 -22.52 -9.42
C GLU A 155 -9.26 -21.65 -9.02
N LYS A 156 -8.04 -22.13 -9.25
CA LYS A 156 -6.80 -21.37 -9.03
C LYS A 156 -6.70 -20.16 -9.95
N LEU A 157 -7.17 -20.30 -11.19
CA LEU A 157 -7.29 -19.21 -12.18
C LEU A 157 -8.23 -18.09 -11.69
N LYS A 158 -9.38 -18.46 -11.11
CA LYS A 158 -10.37 -17.49 -10.62
C LYS A 158 -9.83 -16.64 -9.47
N ASP A 159 -9.18 -17.27 -8.49
CA ASP A 159 -8.56 -16.55 -7.35
C ASP A 159 -7.44 -15.61 -7.81
N GLN A 160 -6.63 -16.02 -8.79
CA GLN A 160 -5.60 -15.17 -9.37
C GLN A 160 -6.22 -13.98 -10.12
N LEU A 161 -7.21 -14.21 -10.99
CA LEU A 161 -7.90 -13.15 -11.73
C LEU A 161 -8.57 -12.14 -10.78
N GLU A 162 -9.11 -12.58 -9.64
CA GLU A 162 -9.65 -11.69 -8.61
C GLU A 162 -8.58 -10.77 -8.03
N VAL A 163 -7.38 -11.28 -7.69
CA VAL A 163 -6.25 -10.46 -7.23
C VAL A 163 -5.81 -9.45 -8.30
N LEU A 164 -5.75 -9.87 -9.56
CA LEU A 164 -5.37 -9.01 -10.69
C LEU A 164 -6.31 -7.83 -10.87
N LYS A 165 -7.63 -8.01 -10.66
CA LYS A 165 -8.60 -6.90 -10.75
C LYS A 165 -8.22 -5.73 -9.85
N TYR A 166 -7.73 -5.99 -8.64
CA TYR A 166 -7.37 -4.91 -7.71
C TYR A 166 -6.02 -4.25 -8.05
N LEU A 167 -5.12 -4.94 -8.75
CA LEU A 167 -3.80 -4.42 -9.12
C LEU A 167 -3.81 -3.70 -10.48
N CYS A 168 -4.67 -4.12 -11.41
CA CYS A 168 -4.76 -3.59 -12.77
C CYS A 168 -5.62 -2.33 -12.91
N VAL A 169 -6.49 -2.02 -11.94
CA VAL A 169 -7.33 -0.79 -11.95
C VAL A 169 -6.50 0.51 -11.94
N SER A 170 -5.22 0.44 -11.58
CA SER A 170 -4.33 1.61 -11.57
C SER A 170 -3.77 1.99 -12.96
N ILE A 171 -3.87 1.11 -13.96
CA ILE A 171 -3.29 1.38 -15.30
C ILE A 171 -4.20 2.28 -16.14
N THR A 172 -5.52 2.27 -15.91
CA THR A 172 -6.48 3.06 -16.71
C THR A 172 -6.68 4.49 -16.21
N THR A 173 -6.11 4.89 -15.07
CA THR A 173 -6.27 6.23 -14.49
C THR A 173 -5.08 7.18 -14.73
N SER A 174 -4.08 6.78 -15.50
CA SER A 174 -2.88 7.58 -15.79
C SER A 174 -2.95 8.41 -17.09
N LYS A 175 -4.14 8.57 -17.68
CA LYS A 175 -4.37 9.46 -18.82
C LYS A 175 -5.55 10.41 -18.55
N THR A 176 -5.26 11.51 -17.86
CA THR A 176 -5.97 12.80 -17.98
C THR A 176 -5.04 13.89 -17.50
#